data_AF-A0AAD0V9P9-F1
#
_entry.id   AF-A0AAD0V9P9-F1
#
_cell.length_a   1.000
_cell.length_b   1.000
_cell.length_c   1.000
_cell.angle_alpha   90.00
_cell.angle_beta   90.00
_cell.angle_gamma   90.00
#
_symmetry.space_group_name_H-M   'P 1'
#
loop_
_entity.id
_entity.type
_entity.pdbx_description
1 polymer ?
#
loop_
_entity_poly.entity_id
_entity_poly.type
_entity_poly.pdbx_seq_one_letter_code
_entity_poly.pdbx_strand_id
1 'polypeptide(L)'
;MKVLLNLKTCEEIDLEDLQPVNLNTPLTLMIKALVDVIGQHPDLQDVQPILAASNYPHLEFPGSESAITVDIHLSATSEEIDLILDRDMDNCLGVFATSSGFFDRERWTANRFRVLMACDEQELREHMKLEASEDRDEGRQPRYETYLVAYLITLTHELAHAVEFIRHGAGLTPEEVESAWEDGSLDLSVSDVCSGRGIREDMPCDMDEDVANEVMEERVEAQGIEWLEWALDRLPAEYLRGCTKAYGSRMDKRNCERYEISP
;
A
#
# COMPACT_ATOMS: atom_id res chain seq x y z
N MET A 1 -11.98 -13.23 -10.24
CA MET A 1 -12.06 -11.77 -10.54
C MET A 1 -10.68 -11.30 -10.93
N LYS A 2 -10.57 -10.25 -11.74
CA LYS A 2 -9.27 -9.62 -12.05
C LYS A 2 -9.15 -8.28 -11.32
N VAL A 3 -8.00 -8.02 -10.71
CA VAL A 3 -7.68 -6.71 -10.14
C VAL A 3 -6.89 -5.89 -11.15
N LEU A 4 -7.34 -4.66 -11.40
CA LEU A 4 -6.68 -3.65 -12.20
C LEU A 4 -6.11 -2.58 -11.28
N LEU A 5 -4.84 -2.24 -11.49
CA LEU A 5 -4.20 -1.17 -10.74
C LEU A 5 -4.23 0.12 -11.54
N ASN A 6 -4.57 1.22 -10.89
CA ASN A 6 -4.63 2.53 -11.51
C ASN A 6 -3.88 3.55 -10.68
N LEU A 7 -2.72 3.98 -11.17
CA LEU A 7 -1.89 4.98 -10.48
C LEU A 7 -2.42 6.39 -10.73
N LYS A 8 -2.63 7.13 -9.64
CA LYS A 8 -3.16 8.50 -9.61
C LYS A 8 -2.36 9.37 -8.66
N THR A 9 -2.58 10.67 -8.74
CA THR A 9 -2.16 11.65 -7.73
C THR A 9 -3.38 12.09 -6.92
N CYS A 10 -3.14 12.67 -5.74
CA CYS A 10 -4.21 13.25 -4.91
C CYS A 10 -4.68 14.64 -5.39
N GLU A 11 -4.19 15.12 -6.53
CA GLU A 11 -4.54 16.45 -7.08
C GLU A 11 -6.03 16.57 -7.48
N GLU A 12 -6.76 15.45 -7.61
CA GLU A 12 -8.20 15.46 -7.86
C GLU A 12 -9.05 15.77 -6.62
N ILE A 13 -8.42 15.81 -5.44
CA ILE A 13 -9.08 16.12 -4.17
C ILE A 13 -9.04 17.63 -3.96
N ASP A 14 -10.21 18.25 -3.78
CA ASP A 14 -10.35 19.70 -3.54
C ASP A 14 -9.99 20.05 -2.08
N LEU A 15 -8.68 20.07 -1.81
CA LEU A 15 -8.06 20.46 -0.54
C LEU A 15 -6.93 21.48 -0.83
N GLU A 16 -7.04 22.68 -0.26
CA GLU A 16 -6.13 23.80 -0.54
C GLU A 16 -4.67 23.54 -0.16
N ASP A 17 -4.43 22.59 0.75
CA ASP A 17 -3.11 22.30 1.33
C ASP A 17 -2.36 21.13 0.65
N LEU A 18 -2.95 20.49 -0.36
CA LEU A 18 -2.29 19.38 -1.06
C LEU A 18 -1.20 19.88 -2.02
N GLN A 19 -0.03 19.29 -1.91
CA GLN A 19 1.11 19.56 -2.77
C GLN A 19 1.07 18.66 -4.02
N PRO A 20 1.49 19.18 -5.18
CA PRO A 20 1.55 18.38 -6.39
C PRO A 20 2.66 17.35 -6.33
N VAL A 21 2.39 16.13 -6.83
CA VAL A 21 3.39 15.06 -6.91
C VAL A 21 4.12 15.14 -8.25
N ASN A 22 5.45 15.28 -8.21
CA ASN A 22 6.25 15.28 -9.44
C ASN A 22 6.45 13.85 -9.99
N LEU A 23 5.67 13.50 -11.01
CA LEU A 23 5.68 12.19 -11.67
C LEU A 23 6.92 11.87 -12.53
N ASN A 24 7.93 12.74 -12.56
CA ASN A 24 9.16 12.55 -13.32
C ASN A 24 10.39 12.29 -12.43
N THR A 25 10.17 12.07 -11.14
CA THR A 25 11.25 11.77 -10.19
C THR A 25 11.65 10.30 -10.30
N PRO A 26 12.90 9.93 -9.95
CA PRO A 26 13.31 8.54 -9.93
C PRO A 26 12.34 7.66 -9.12
N LEU A 27 11.89 8.13 -7.95
CA LEU A 27 10.95 7.40 -7.09
C LEU A 27 9.60 7.17 -7.77
N THR A 28 8.95 8.21 -8.30
CA THR A 28 7.64 8.05 -8.98
C THR A 28 7.74 7.19 -10.23
N LEU A 29 8.84 7.27 -10.98
CA LEU A 29 9.09 6.40 -12.13
C LEU A 29 9.28 4.94 -11.71
N MET A 30 9.94 4.69 -10.57
CA MET A 30 10.08 3.36 -9.98
C MET A 30 8.73 2.81 -9.52
N ILE A 31 7.95 3.60 -8.76
CA ILE A 31 6.61 3.22 -8.30
C ILE A 31 5.70 2.91 -9.49
N LYS A 32 5.69 3.76 -10.52
CA LYS A 32 4.90 3.53 -11.72
C LYS A 32 5.26 2.22 -12.41
N ALA A 33 6.55 1.98 -12.63
CA ALA A 33 7.00 0.74 -13.26
C ALA A 33 6.65 -0.48 -12.38
N LEU A 34 6.80 -0.36 -11.06
CA LEU A 34 6.43 -1.38 -10.09
C LEU A 34 4.94 -1.73 -10.17
N VAL A 35 4.06 -0.72 -10.16
CA VAL A 35 2.60 -0.90 -10.30
C VAL A 35 2.25 -1.56 -11.63
N ASP A 36 2.86 -1.13 -12.73
CA ASP A 36 2.63 -1.72 -14.06
C ASP A 36 2.99 -3.22 -14.09
N VAL A 37 4.11 -3.59 -13.44
CA VAL A 37 4.57 -4.99 -13.35
C VAL A 37 3.69 -5.80 -12.41
N ILE A 38 3.43 -5.32 -11.18
CA ILE A 38 2.57 -6.02 -10.20
C ILE A 38 1.16 -6.22 -10.74
N GLY A 39 0.64 -5.28 -11.54
CA GLY A 39 -0.66 -5.43 -12.21
C GLY A 39 -0.74 -6.64 -13.16
N GLN A 40 0.37 -7.33 -13.43
CA GLN A 40 0.44 -8.60 -14.17
C GLN A 40 0.71 -9.82 -13.28
N HIS A 41 0.84 -9.65 -11.96
CA HIS A 41 1.07 -10.74 -11.02
C HIS A 41 -0.10 -11.74 -11.07
N PRO A 42 0.15 -13.06 -11.08
CA PRO A 42 -0.91 -14.08 -11.15
C PRO A 42 -2.01 -13.89 -10.11
N ASP A 43 -1.65 -13.54 -8.88
CA ASP A 43 -2.60 -13.30 -7.79
C ASP A 43 -3.59 -12.16 -8.06
N LEU A 44 -3.22 -11.19 -8.90
CA LEU A 44 -4.11 -10.10 -9.32
C LEU A 44 -4.89 -10.47 -10.58
N GLN A 45 -4.41 -11.43 -11.39
CA GLN A 45 -5.13 -11.87 -12.60
C GLN A 45 -6.29 -12.80 -12.27
N ASP A 46 -6.21 -13.54 -11.17
CA ASP A 46 -7.23 -14.48 -10.75
C ASP A 46 -7.45 -14.45 -9.22
N VAL A 47 -8.14 -13.41 -8.77
CA VAL A 47 -8.57 -13.26 -7.38
C VAL A 47 -9.82 -14.12 -7.14
N GLN A 48 -9.65 -15.16 -6.32
CA GLN A 48 -10.72 -16.07 -5.92
C GLN A 48 -11.39 -15.55 -4.63
N PRO A 49 -12.72 -15.31 -4.63
CA PRO A 49 -13.43 -14.91 -3.44
C PRO A 49 -13.46 -16.06 -2.41
N ILE A 50 -13.29 -15.72 -1.13
CA ILE A 50 -13.39 -16.67 -0.01
C ILE A 50 -14.82 -16.70 0.51
N LEU A 51 -15.46 -15.52 0.63
CA LEU A 51 -16.86 -15.44 1.01
C LEU A 51 -17.75 -16.05 -0.07
N ALA A 52 -18.54 -17.04 0.33
CA ALA A 52 -19.44 -17.74 -0.58
C ALA A 52 -20.70 -16.91 -0.84
N ALA A 53 -20.77 -16.23 -1.99
CA ALA A 53 -21.93 -15.43 -2.41
C ALA A 53 -23.27 -16.19 -2.34
N SER A 54 -23.27 -17.53 -2.46
CA SER A 54 -24.45 -18.36 -2.30
C SER A 54 -25.10 -18.29 -0.91
N ASN A 55 -24.34 -17.88 0.11
CA ASN A 55 -24.84 -17.72 1.47
C ASN A 55 -25.67 -16.43 1.62
N TYR A 56 -25.53 -15.48 0.68
CA TYR A 56 -26.19 -14.17 0.72
C TYR A 56 -26.93 -13.90 -0.60
N PRO A 57 -28.00 -14.65 -0.92
CA PRO A 57 -28.70 -14.57 -2.20
C PRO A 57 -29.42 -13.23 -2.45
N HIS A 58 -29.45 -12.35 -1.45
CA HIS A 58 -30.07 -11.02 -1.52
C HIS A 58 -29.06 -9.92 -1.87
N LEU A 59 -27.76 -10.22 -1.85
CA LEU A 59 -26.68 -9.30 -2.22
C LEU A 59 -26.23 -9.55 -3.65
N GLU A 60 -25.89 -8.46 -4.34
CA GLU A 60 -25.30 -8.52 -5.68
C GLU A 60 -23.78 -8.48 -5.56
N PHE A 61 -23.13 -9.59 -5.85
CA PHE A 61 -21.67 -9.68 -5.87
C PHE A 61 -21.14 -9.51 -7.31
N PRO A 62 -19.95 -8.92 -7.48
CA PRO A 62 -19.24 -8.98 -8.75
C PRO A 62 -19.10 -10.42 -9.25
N GLY A 63 -19.35 -10.63 -10.55
CA GLY A 63 -19.14 -11.95 -11.18
C GLY A 63 -17.66 -12.36 -11.24
N SER A 64 -17.40 -13.65 -11.48
CA SER A 64 -16.03 -14.18 -11.55
C SER A 64 -15.15 -13.50 -12.61
N GLU A 65 -15.76 -13.04 -13.71
CA GLU A 65 -15.11 -12.36 -14.83
C GLU A 65 -15.00 -10.83 -14.63
N SER A 66 -15.48 -10.30 -13.49
CA SER A 66 -15.42 -8.87 -13.22
C SER A 66 -13.98 -8.39 -13.05
N ALA A 67 -13.74 -7.16 -13.52
CA ALA A 67 -12.54 -6.41 -13.25
C ALA A 67 -12.80 -5.41 -12.12
N ILE A 68 -12.05 -5.53 -11.04
CA ILE A 68 -12.10 -4.63 -9.88
C ILE A 68 -10.89 -3.70 -9.95
N THR A 69 -11.12 -2.40 -9.86
CA THR A 69 -10.02 -1.42 -9.86
C THR A 69 -9.61 -1.08 -8.44
N VAL A 70 -8.30 -1.13 -8.18
CA VAL A 70 -7.66 -0.52 -7.02
C VAL A 70 -6.96 0.75 -7.50
N ASP A 71 -7.43 1.89 -7.02
CA ASP A 71 -6.79 3.18 -7.28
C ASP A 71 -5.62 3.37 -6.30
N ILE A 72 -4.40 3.53 -6.82
CA ILE A 72 -3.20 3.83 -6.02
C ILE A 72 -2.96 5.34 -6.12
N HIS A 73 -3.19 6.04 -5.02
CA HIS A 73 -3.07 7.49 -4.92
C HIS A 73 -1.74 7.87 -4.29
N LEU A 74 -0.92 8.59 -5.05
CA LEU A 74 0.30 9.19 -4.52
C LEU A 74 0.00 10.55 -3.90
N SER A 75 0.37 10.70 -2.63
CA SER A 75 0.46 11.99 -1.94
C SER A 75 1.90 12.49 -1.94
N ALA A 76 2.09 13.79 -1.76
CA ALA A 76 3.43 14.36 -1.68
C ALA A 76 4.12 14.04 -0.35
N THR A 77 3.35 13.93 0.74
CA THR A 77 3.84 13.61 2.09
C THR A 77 2.91 12.63 2.83
N SER A 78 3.37 12.09 3.96
CA SER A 78 2.55 11.26 4.86
C SER A 78 1.48 12.08 5.57
N GLU A 79 1.75 13.34 5.94
CA GLU A 79 0.75 14.22 6.57
C GLU A 79 -0.47 14.46 5.65
N GLU A 80 -0.26 14.45 4.33
CA GLU A 80 -1.37 14.55 3.39
C GLU A 80 -2.31 13.34 3.44
N ILE A 81 -1.81 12.15 3.81
CA ILE A 81 -2.67 10.98 4.02
C ILE A 81 -3.61 11.23 5.20
N ASP A 82 -3.08 11.75 6.31
CA ASP A 82 -3.87 12.12 7.49
C ASP A 82 -4.94 13.15 7.13
N LEU A 83 -4.56 14.18 6.37
CA LEU A 83 -5.47 15.21 5.88
C LEU A 83 -6.55 14.63 4.98
N ILE A 84 -6.19 13.75 4.03
CA ILE A 84 -7.12 13.13 3.09
C ILE A 84 -8.12 12.22 3.82
N LEU A 85 -7.68 11.50 4.85
CA LEU A 85 -8.54 10.60 5.61
C LEU A 85 -9.29 11.30 6.76
N ASP A 86 -9.01 12.58 7.02
CA ASP A 86 -9.51 13.36 8.15
C ASP A 86 -9.27 12.63 9.49
N ARG A 87 -8.09 12.03 9.63
CA ARG A 87 -7.71 11.19 10.78
C ARG A 87 -6.20 11.19 10.97
N ASP A 88 -5.75 11.20 12.22
CA ASP A 88 -4.35 10.96 12.56
C ASP A 88 -4.01 9.48 12.33
N MET A 89 -3.16 9.21 11.33
CA MET A 89 -2.62 7.88 11.01
C MET A 89 -1.16 7.75 11.46
N ASP A 90 -0.72 8.59 12.41
CA ASP A 90 0.64 8.59 12.95
C ASP A 90 1.72 8.77 11.86
N ASN A 91 1.41 9.55 10.81
CA ASN A 91 2.28 9.75 9.65
C ASN A 91 2.68 8.43 8.95
N CYS A 92 1.72 7.52 8.75
CA CYS A 92 1.99 6.29 8.02
C CYS A 92 2.46 6.58 6.58
N LEU A 93 3.38 5.77 6.07
CA LEU A 93 3.88 5.91 4.70
C LEU A 93 2.85 5.48 3.65
N GLY A 94 1.89 4.63 4.03
CA GLY A 94 0.81 4.18 3.17
C GLY A 94 -0.35 3.60 3.96
N VAL A 95 -1.50 3.46 3.32
CA VAL A 95 -2.71 2.87 3.89
C VAL A 95 -3.69 2.39 2.81
N PHE A 96 -4.26 1.21 3.00
CA PHE A 96 -5.51 0.80 2.33
C PHE A 96 -6.72 1.50 2.98
N ALA A 97 -7.39 2.37 2.24
CA ALA A 97 -8.44 3.23 2.76
C ALA A 97 -9.83 2.54 2.75
N THR A 98 -10.35 2.25 3.94
CA THR A 98 -11.74 1.82 4.15
C THR A 98 -12.71 2.98 4.38
N SER A 99 -12.19 4.16 4.73
CA SER A 99 -12.93 5.43 4.80
C SER A 99 -12.89 6.16 3.46
N SER A 100 -13.95 6.88 3.13
CA SER A 100 -14.00 7.77 1.97
C SER A 100 -13.13 9.01 2.15
N GLY A 101 -12.97 9.50 3.38
CA GLY A 101 -12.25 10.75 3.67
C GLY A 101 -12.72 11.89 2.75
N PHE A 102 -11.76 12.66 2.23
CA PHE A 102 -12.02 13.77 1.32
C PHE A 102 -12.28 13.35 -0.13
N PHE A 103 -12.23 12.06 -0.48
CA PHE A 103 -12.64 11.58 -1.79
C PHE A 103 -14.17 11.65 -1.99
N ASP A 104 -14.92 11.53 -0.90
CA ASP A 104 -16.39 11.62 -0.92
C ASP A 104 -16.88 12.12 0.44
N ARG A 105 -17.35 13.38 0.50
CA ARG A 105 -17.87 13.99 1.72
C ARG A 105 -19.32 13.61 2.03
N GLU A 106 -19.99 12.90 1.14
CA GLU A 106 -21.36 12.43 1.34
C GLU A 106 -21.41 11.07 2.04
N ARG A 107 -20.28 10.35 2.09
CA ARG A 107 -20.16 8.99 2.64
C ARG A 107 -19.02 8.91 3.63
N TRP A 108 -19.20 8.14 4.69
CA TRP A 108 -18.12 7.84 5.62
C TRP A 108 -17.21 6.73 5.09
N THR A 109 -17.79 5.66 4.57
CA THR A 109 -17.08 4.46 4.09
C THR A 109 -16.71 4.57 2.62
N ALA A 110 -15.61 3.95 2.23
CA ALA A 110 -15.06 3.99 0.88
C ALA A 110 -15.93 3.20 -0.11
N ASN A 111 -16.41 3.87 -1.16
CA ASN A 111 -17.13 3.26 -2.28
C ASN A 111 -16.22 2.69 -3.39
N ARG A 112 -14.90 2.64 -3.16
CA ARG A 112 -13.89 2.11 -4.07
C ARG A 112 -12.69 1.63 -3.27
N PHE A 113 -11.92 0.71 -3.84
CA PHE A 113 -10.64 0.30 -3.27
C PHE A 113 -9.57 1.34 -3.58
N ARG A 114 -8.97 1.90 -2.52
CA ARG A 114 -7.92 2.90 -2.64
C ARG A 114 -6.74 2.55 -1.75
N VAL A 115 -5.54 2.65 -2.30
CA VAL A 115 -4.29 2.63 -1.54
C VAL A 115 -3.70 4.04 -1.62
N LEU A 116 -3.45 4.65 -0.48
CA LEU A 116 -2.73 5.91 -0.37
C LEU A 116 -1.26 5.59 -0.06
N MET A 117 -0.33 6.27 -0.73
CA MET A 117 1.09 6.12 -0.49
C MET A 117 1.77 7.48 -0.57
N ALA A 118 2.50 7.83 0.49
CA ALA A 118 3.36 9.00 0.51
C ALA A 118 4.50 8.79 -0.49
N CYS A 119 4.77 9.81 -1.29
CA CYS A 119 5.86 9.80 -2.27
C CYS A 119 6.86 10.93 -1.96
N ASP A 120 7.20 11.10 -0.69
CA ASP A 120 8.13 12.13 -0.22
C ASP A 120 9.59 11.73 -0.47
N GLU A 121 10.20 12.36 -1.47
CA GLU A 121 11.62 12.17 -1.79
C GLU A 121 12.58 12.63 -0.67
N GLN A 122 12.17 13.61 0.14
CA GLN A 122 12.96 14.11 1.24
C GLN A 122 12.88 13.14 2.43
N GLU A 123 11.69 12.66 2.76
CA GLU A 123 11.48 11.64 3.79
C GLU A 123 12.27 10.37 3.46
N LEU A 124 12.19 9.88 2.21
CA LEU A 124 12.98 8.73 1.76
C LEU A 124 14.49 8.97 1.95
N ARG A 125 14.99 10.18 1.68
CA ARG A 125 16.41 10.52 1.91
C ARG A 125 16.77 10.52 3.39
N GLU A 126 15.85 10.91 4.26
CA GLU A 126 16.06 10.95 5.70
C GLU A 126 16.01 9.56 6.30
N HIS A 127 15.04 8.73 5.90
CA HIS A 127 14.99 7.31 6.24
C HIS A 127 16.28 6.60 5.83
N MET A 128 16.73 6.76 4.57
CA MET A 128 18.01 6.19 4.11
C MET A 128 19.23 6.69 4.90
N LYS A 129 19.22 7.92 5.44
CA LYS A 129 20.32 8.42 6.30
C LYS A 129 20.30 7.73 7.64
N LEU A 130 19.13 7.61 8.25
CA LEU A 130 18.94 7.06 9.57
C LEU A 130 19.41 5.59 9.57
N GLU A 131 18.86 4.79 8.66
CA GLU A 131 19.22 3.38 8.49
C GLU A 131 20.74 3.20 8.25
N ALA A 132 21.32 3.98 7.33
CA ALA A 132 22.76 3.94 7.07
C ALA A 132 23.62 4.33 8.29
N SER A 133 23.09 5.15 9.21
CA SER A 133 23.80 5.58 10.42
C SER A 133 23.69 4.58 11.58
N GLU A 134 22.66 3.74 11.53
CA GLU A 134 22.39 2.67 12.50
C GLU A 134 23.06 1.34 12.10
N ASP A 135 23.33 1.15 10.80
CA ASP A 135 24.20 0.11 10.24
C ASP A 135 25.68 0.38 10.63
N ARG A 136 25.97 0.33 11.93
CA ARG A 136 27.28 0.59 12.56
C ARG A 136 28.23 -0.59 12.52
N ASP A 137 28.18 -1.41 11.46
CA ASP A 137 29.26 -2.36 11.19
C ASP A 137 30.44 -1.58 10.59
N GLU A 138 31.48 -1.30 11.40
CA GLU A 138 32.70 -0.64 10.96
C GLU A 138 33.26 -1.31 9.68
N GLY A 139 33.21 -0.58 8.55
CA GLY A 139 33.76 -1.01 7.27
C GLY A 139 32.77 -1.61 6.27
N ARG A 140 31.47 -1.70 6.60
CA ARG A 140 30.43 -2.13 5.65
C ARG A 140 29.86 -0.92 4.89
N GLN A 141 29.72 -1.04 3.58
CA GLN A 141 29.05 0.00 2.79
C GLN A 141 27.54 0.00 3.10
N PRO A 142 26.89 1.18 3.18
CA PRO A 142 25.45 1.26 3.39
C PRO A 142 24.66 0.47 2.35
N ARG A 143 23.61 -0.21 2.79
CA ARG A 143 22.76 -1.04 1.92
C ARG A 143 21.57 -0.24 1.40
N TYR A 144 21.85 0.85 0.68
CA TYR A 144 20.79 1.76 0.18
C TYR A 144 19.72 1.06 -0.65
N GLU A 145 20.06 -0.02 -1.37
CA GLU A 145 19.08 -0.84 -2.08
C GLU A 145 18.11 -1.53 -1.10
N THR A 146 18.60 -2.06 0.03
CA THR A 146 17.76 -2.67 1.06
C THR A 146 16.78 -1.66 1.68
N TYR A 147 17.22 -0.44 1.98
CA TYR A 147 16.32 0.58 2.55
C TYR A 147 15.28 1.06 1.53
N LEU A 148 15.66 1.17 0.25
CA LEU A 148 14.70 1.47 -0.82
C LEU A 148 13.67 0.33 -0.98
N VAL A 149 14.13 -0.92 -0.92
CA VAL A 149 13.25 -2.09 -0.95
C VAL A 149 12.27 -2.05 0.22
N ALA A 150 12.74 -1.78 1.44
CA ALA A 150 11.87 -1.62 2.61
C ALA A 150 10.78 -0.54 2.41
N TYR A 151 11.14 0.60 1.82
CA TYR A 151 10.16 1.63 1.48
C TYR A 151 9.13 1.18 0.43
N LEU A 152 9.55 0.43 -0.58
CA LEU A 152 8.66 -0.09 -1.62
C LEU A 152 7.76 -1.22 -1.11
N ILE A 153 8.17 -1.94 -0.05
CA ILE A 153 7.35 -2.97 0.60
C ILE A 153 6.03 -2.37 1.09
N THR A 154 6.04 -1.15 1.65
CA THR A 154 4.82 -0.47 2.13
C THR A 154 3.75 -0.44 1.03
N LEU A 155 4.08 -0.03 -0.19
CA LEU A 155 3.10 0.00 -1.29
C LEU A 155 2.51 -1.39 -1.57
N THR A 156 3.35 -2.43 -1.59
CA THR A 156 2.90 -3.79 -1.87
C THR A 156 2.15 -4.42 -0.70
N HIS A 157 2.46 -4.04 0.53
CA HIS A 157 1.77 -4.41 1.75
C HIS A 157 0.32 -3.87 1.72
N GLU A 158 0.16 -2.57 1.47
CA GLU A 158 -1.18 -1.96 1.40
C GLU A 158 -2.00 -2.48 0.21
N LEU A 159 -1.33 -2.82 -0.90
CA LEU A 159 -2.00 -3.48 -2.01
C LEU A 159 -2.45 -4.90 -1.64
N ALA A 160 -1.67 -5.63 -0.84
CA ALA A 160 -2.05 -6.95 -0.34
C ALA A 160 -3.28 -6.85 0.58
N HIS A 161 -3.34 -5.85 1.47
CA HIS A 161 -4.56 -5.53 2.24
C HIS A 161 -5.78 -5.33 1.34
N ALA A 162 -5.66 -4.50 0.29
CA ALA A 162 -6.76 -4.26 -0.64
C ALA A 162 -7.21 -5.55 -1.36
N VAL A 163 -6.27 -6.40 -1.79
CA VAL A 163 -6.58 -7.65 -2.49
C VAL A 163 -7.20 -8.68 -1.53
N GLU A 164 -6.72 -8.77 -0.31
CA GLU A 164 -7.30 -9.65 0.71
C GLU A 164 -8.70 -9.19 1.11
N PHE A 165 -8.94 -7.88 1.25
CA PHE A 165 -10.29 -7.34 1.40
C PHE A 165 -11.20 -7.76 0.23
N ILE A 166 -10.72 -7.66 -1.03
CA ILE A 166 -11.48 -8.11 -2.21
C ILE A 166 -11.78 -9.61 -2.14
N ARG A 167 -10.85 -10.44 -1.67
CA ARG A 167 -11.05 -11.89 -1.47
C ARG A 167 -12.09 -12.16 -0.39
N HIS A 168 -11.97 -11.50 0.76
CA HIS A 168 -12.84 -11.67 1.92
C HIS A 168 -14.24 -11.11 1.69
N GLY A 169 -14.38 -9.96 1.03
CA GLY A 169 -15.67 -9.32 0.73
C GLY A 169 -16.30 -9.79 -0.58
N ALA A 170 -15.69 -10.78 -1.25
CA ALA A 170 -16.08 -11.24 -2.59
C ALA A 170 -16.25 -10.09 -3.60
N GLY A 171 -15.39 -9.08 -3.50
CA GLY A 171 -15.35 -7.92 -4.38
C GLY A 171 -16.26 -6.76 -4.01
N LEU A 172 -17.05 -6.85 -2.94
CA LEU A 172 -17.79 -5.71 -2.39
C LEU A 172 -16.82 -4.65 -1.86
N THR A 173 -17.14 -3.38 -2.12
CA THR A 173 -16.42 -2.23 -1.57
C THR A 173 -16.69 -2.07 -0.08
N PRO A 174 -15.83 -1.36 0.69
CA PRO A 174 -16.07 -1.10 2.11
C PRO A 174 -17.46 -0.53 2.41
N GLU A 175 -17.96 0.39 1.58
CA GLU A 175 -19.32 0.94 1.68
C GLU A 175 -20.42 -0.09 1.45
N GLU A 176 -20.25 -0.99 0.48
CA GLU A 176 -21.23 -2.05 0.21
C GLU A 176 -21.28 -3.08 1.35
N VAL A 177 -20.11 -3.40 1.93
CA VAL A 177 -20.01 -4.25 3.13
C VAL A 177 -20.72 -3.58 4.31
N GLU A 178 -20.41 -2.32 4.60
CA GLU A 178 -21.01 -1.58 5.71
C GLU A 178 -22.52 -1.48 5.56
N SER A 179 -23.01 -1.11 4.38
CA SER A 179 -24.45 -0.99 4.10
C SER A 179 -25.18 -2.33 4.29
N ALA A 180 -24.61 -3.43 3.80
CA ALA A 180 -25.18 -4.76 3.93
C ALA A 180 -25.12 -5.29 5.36
N TRP A 181 -24.11 -4.88 6.14
CA TRP A 181 -24.00 -5.21 7.55
C TRP A 181 -25.05 -4.46 8.39
N GLU A 182 -25.20 -3.15 8.16
CA GLU A 182 -26.18 -2.31 8.86
C GLU A 182 -27.63 -2.75 8.62
N ASP A 183 -27.95 -3.18 7.40
CA ASP A 183 -29.31 -3.66 7.05
C ASP A 183 -29.55 -5.15 7.40
N GLY A 184 -28.51 -5.86 7.83
CA GLY A 184 -28.55 -7.26 8.25
C GLY A 184 -28.55 -8.27 7.10
N SER A 185 -28.28 -7.85 5.86
CA SER A 185 -28.11 -8.73 4.71
C SER A 185 -26.77 -9.45 4.71
N LEU A 186 -25.77 -8.92 5.42
CA LEU A 186 -24.45 -9.51 5.67
C LEU A 186 -24.22 -9.58 7.19
N ASP A 187 -23.68 -10.69 7.68
CA ASP A 187 -23.36 -10.91 9.09
C ASP A 187 -21.87 -10.66 9.41
N LEU A 188 -21.19 -9.92 8.55
CA LEU A 188 -19.76 -9.59 8.61
C LEU A 188 -19.58 -8.07 8.48
N SER A 189 -18.86 -7.47 9.40
CA SER A 189 -18.52 -6.04 9.37
C SER A 189 -17.33 -5.76 8.44
N VAL A 190 -17.06 -4.48 8.16
CA VAL A 190 -15.83 -4.06 7.46
C VAL A 190 -14.57 -4.57 8.20
N SER A 191 -14.56 -4.58 9.53
CA SER A 191 -13.43 -5.11 10.32
C SER A 191 -13.21 -6.61 10.11
N ASP A 192 -14.30 -7.38 10.02
CA ASP A 192 -14.22 -8.83 9.76
C ASP A 192 -13.70 -9.11 8.34
N VAL A 193 -14.08 -8.28 7.37
CA VAL A 193 -13.58 -8.38 5.98
C VAL A 193 -12.11 -7.95 5.87
N CYS A 194 -11.67 -6.92 6.60
CA CYS A 194 -10.26 -6.53 6.65
C CYS A 194 -9.39 -7.64 7.24
N SER A 195 -9.77 -8.18 8.39
CA SER A 195 -8.99 -9.20 9.11
C SER A 195 -9.13 -10.60 8.50
N GLY A 196 -10.25 -10.89 7.85
CA GLY A 196 -10.64 -12.24 7.44
C GLY A 196 -11.27 -13.08 8.57
N ARG A 197 -11.54 -12.48 9.74
CA ARG A 197 -12.15 -13.14 10.90
C ARG A 197 -13.55 -13.65 10.56
N GLY A 198 -13.81 -14.92 10.84
CA GLY A 198 -15.08 -15.58 10.54
C GLY A 198 -15.30 -15.90 9.05
N ILE A 199 -14.34 -15.54 8.19
CA ILE A 199 -14.38 -15.75 6.74
C ILE A 199 -13.38 -16.83 6.33
N ARG A 200 -12.15 -16.73 6.85
CA ARG A 200 -11.08 -17.69 6.57
C ARG A 200 -11.18 -18.92 7.46
N GLU A 201 -10.77 -20.06 6.93
CA GLU A 201 -10.76 -21.33 7.67
C GLU A 201 -9.82 -21.31 8.89
N ASP A 202 -8.72 -20.55 8.81
CA ASP A 202 -7.72 -20.40 9.88
C ASP A 202 -8.04 -19.28 10.88
N MET A 203 -9.13 -18.52 10.67
CA MET A 203 -9.56 -17.43 11.53
C MET A 203 -11.05 -17.58 11.89
N PRO A 204 -11.39 -18.40 12.90
CA PRO A 204 -12.78 -18.61 13.30
C PRO A 204 -13.42 -17.33 13.87
N CYS A 205 -14.74 -17.27 13.88
CA CYS A 205 -15.49 -16.07 14.30
C CYS A 205 -15.34 -15.71 15.79
N ASP A 206 -14.94 -16.66 16.63
CA ASP A 206 -14.68 -16.45 18.06
C ASP A 206 -13.22 -16.08 18.35
N MET A 207 -12.38 -15.94 17.32
CA MET A 207 -11.03 -15.41 17.44
C MET A 207 -11.06 -13.96 17.94
N ASP A 208 -10.15 -13.65 18.85
CA ASP A 208 -9.94 -12.29 19.32
C ASP A 208 -9.56 -11.35 18.17
N GLU A 209 -10.08 -10.11 18.18
CA GLU A 209 -9.88 -9.16 17.09
C GLU A 209 -8.42 -8.79 16.89
N ASP A 210 -7.69 -8.56 17.99
CA ASP A 210 -6.29 -8.15 17.93
C ASP A 210 -5.45 -9.29 17.37
N VAL A 211 -5.75 -10.53 17.76
CA VAL A 211 -5.09 -11.73 17.21
C VAL A 211 -5.40 -11.92 15.72
N ALA A 212 -6.66 -11.71 15.30
CA ALA A 212 -7.02 -11.81 13.89
C ALA A 212 -6.29 -10.76 13.05
N ASN A 213 -6.17 -9.53 13.56
CA ASN A 213 -5.40 -8.46 12.94
C ASN A 213 -3.91 -8.81 12.86
N GLU A 214 -3.29 -9.31 13.91
CA GLU A 214 -1.87 -9.72 13.88
C GLU A 214 -1.59 -10.79 12.81
N VAL A 215 -2.43 -11.83 12.73
CA VAL A 215 -2.28 -12.88 11.71
C VAL A 215 -2.53 -12.32 10.29
N MET A 216 -3.42 -11.34 10.17
CA MET A 216 -3.66 -10.65 8.90
C MET A 216 -2.44 -9.82 8.48
N GLU A 217 -1.85 -9.05 9.38
CA GLU A 217 -0.63 -8.26 9.13
C GLU A 217 0.56 -9.13 8.72
N GLU A 218 0.79 -10.26 9.41
CA GLU A 218 1.86 -11.19 9.03
C GLU A 218 1.67 -11.75 7.61
N ARG A 219 0.41 -12.01 7.24
CA ARG A 219 0.06 -12.53 5.92
C ARG A 219 0.26 -11.49 4.82
N VAL A 220 -0.25 -10.28 5.00
CA VAL A 220 -0.09 -9.22 3.99
C VAL A 220 1.36 -8.77 3.86
N GLU A 221 2.14 -8.79 4.93
CA GLU A 221 3.57 -8.52 4.90
C GLU A 221 4.30 -9.57 4.04
N ALA A 222 4.06 -10.86 4.31
CA ALA A 222 4.66 -11.94 3.53
C ALA A 222 4.27 -11.86 2.05
N GLN A 223 3.01 -11.57 1.75
CA GLN A 223 2.51 -11.44 0.39
C GLN A 223 3.07 -10.19 -0.32
N GLY A 224 3.15 -9.06 0.39
CA GLY A 224 3.74 -7.82 -0.12
C GLY A 224 5.21 -8.00 -0.49
N ILE A 225 5.99 -8.66 0.38
CA ILE A 225 7.39 -9.02 0.10
C ILE A 225 7.49 -9.89 -1.15
N GLU A 226 6.70 -10.97 -1.23
CA GLU A 226 6.71 -11.88 -2.39
C GLU A 226 6.41 -11.14 -3.70
N TRP A 227 5.39 -10.28 -3.70
CA TRP A 227 5.01 -9.50 -4.87
C TRP A 227 6.07 -8.50 -5.28
N LEU A 228 6.70 -7.83 -4.32
CA LEU A 228 7.80 -6.91 -4.59
C LEU A 228 8.99 -7.64 -5.18
N GLU A 229 9.42 -8.76 -4.60
CA GLU A 229 10.52 -9.58 -5.13
C GLU A 229 10.23 -10.04 -6.55
N TRP A 230 9.03 -10.57 -6.79
CA TRP A 230 8.58 -10.99 -8.11
C TRP A 230 8.63 -9.85 -9.13
N ALA A 231 8.26 -8.63 -8.72
CA ALA A 231 8.25 -7.47 -9.60
C ALA A 231 9.67 -6.94 -9.86
N LEU A 232 10.53 -6.88 -8.84
CA LEU A 232 11.93 -6.45 -8.96
C LEU A 232 12.72 -7.35 -9.92
N ASP A 233 12.44 -8.65 -9.94
CA ASP A 233 13.04 -9.60 -10.89
C ASP A 233 12.67 -9.33 -12.36
N ARG A 234 11.57 -8.60 -12.60
CA ARG A 234 11.03 -8.29 -13.93
C ARG A 234 11.22 -6.84 -14.32
N LEU A 235 11.54 -5.97 -13.37
CA LEU A 235 11.81 -4.57 -13.61
C LEU A 235 13.19 -4.38 -14.24
N PRO A 236 13.33 -3.45 -15.20
CA PRO A 236 14.65 -3.06 -15.67
C PRO A 236 15.48 -2.48 -14.52
N ALA A 237 16.65 -3.06 -14.26
CA ALA A 237 17.48 -2.72 -13.11
C ALA A 237 17.94 -1.24 -13.06
N GLU A 238 17.80 -0.48 -14.15
CA GLU A 238 18.02 0.97 -14.17
C GLU A 238 17.06 1.77 -13.29
N TYR A 239 15.84 1.29 -13.02
CA TYR A 239 14.92 1.98 -12.13
C TYR A 239 15.44 1.97 -10.69
N LEU A 240 15.79 0.77 -10.19
CA LEU A 240 16.37 0.60 -8.86
C LEU A 240 17.71 1.34 -8.73
N ARG A 241 18.62 1.16 -9.69
CA ARG A 241 19.91 1.89 -9.71
C ARG A 241 19.72 3.41 -9.76
N GLY A 242 18.73 3.87 -10.52
CA GLY A 242 18.38 5.28 -10.64
C GLY A 242 17.96 5.88 -9.29
N CYS A 243 17.07 5.18 -8.58
CA CYS A 243 16.63 5.57 -7.24
C CYS A 243 17.77 5.52 -6.22
N THR A 244 18.48 4.39 -6.11
CA THR A 244 19.59 4.24 -5.17
C THR A 244 20.66 5.31 -5.40
N LYS A 245 20.97 5.64 -6.66
CA LYS A 245 21.88 6.75 -6.98
C LYS A 245 21.27 8.10 -6.58
N ALA A 246 20.01 8.36 -6.90
CA ALA A 246 19.38 9.64 -6.60
C ALA A 246 19.31 9.92 -5.09
N TYR A 247 19.03 8.89 -4.28
CA TYR A 247 18.72 9.04 -2.86
C TYR A 247 19.86 8.62 -1.93
N GLY A 248 20.68 7.62 -2.29
CA GLY A 248 21.83 7.18 -1.50
C GLY A 248 23.15 7.92 -1.78
N SER A 249 23.45 8.29 -3.03
CA SER A 249 24.83 8.70 -3.41
C SER A 249 25.26 10.13 -3.03
N ARG A 250 24.36 10.99 -2.55
CA ARG A 250 24.71 12.37 -2.15
C ARG A 250 25.31 12.48 -0.74
N MET A 251 25.46 11.38 -0.02
CA MET A 251 25.90 11.39 1.38
C MET A 251 27.42 11.28 1.56
N ASP A 252 28.13 10.67 0.62
CA ASP A 252 29.56 10.35 0.78
C ASP A 252 30.51 11.55 0.56
N LYS A 253 30.08 12.56 -0.22
CA LYS A 253 30.98 13.66 -0.62
C LYS A 253 31.32 14.62 0.52
N ARG A 254 30.55 14.66 1.61
CA ARG A 254 30.82 15.57 2.74
C ARG A 254 31.73 14.99 3.83
N ASN A 255 32.01 13.68 3.81
CA ASN A 255 32.94 13.04 4.75
C ASN A 255 34.35 12.82 4.17
N CYS A 256 34.54 12.91 2.85
CA CYS A 256 35.86 12.82 2.24
C CYS A 256 36.69 14.11 2.32
N GLU A 257 36.07 15.29 2.45
CA GLU A 257 36.80 16.58 2.46
C GLU A 257 37.30 17.03 3.84
N ARG A 258 37.15 16.21 4.90
CA ARG A 258 37.66 16.53 6.25
C ARG A 258 38.99 15.87 6.63
N TYR A 259 39.60 15.08 5.75
CA TYR A 259 40.88 14.41 6.03
C TYR A 259 42.07 14.92 5.21
N GLU A 260 41.90 15.96 4.41
CA GLU A 260 43.05 16.68 3.84
C GLU A 260 43.18 18.06 4.48
N ILE A 261 44.29 18.18 5.22
CA ILE A 261 45.00 19.38 5.68
C ILE A 261 45.04 19.49 7.20
N SER A 262 46.14 18.97 7.77
CA SER A 262 46.91 19.70 8.78
C SER A 262 48.40 19.37 8.59
N PRO A 263 49.28 20.37 8.71
CA PRO A 263 50.62 20.41 8.14
C PRO A 263 51.64 19.45 8.78
#